data_AF-A0A1C0Y5P2-F1
#
_entry.id   AF-A0A1C0Y5P2-F1
#
_cell.length_a   1.000
_cell.length_b   1.000
_cell.length_c   1.000
_cell.angle_alpha   90.00
_cell.angle_beta   90.00
_cell.angle_gamma   90.00
#
_symmetry.space_group_name_H-M   'P 1'
#
loop_
_entity.id
_entity.type
_entity.pdbx_description
1 polymer ?
#
loop_
_entity_poly.entity_id
_entity_poly.type
_entity_poly.pdbx_seq_one_letter_code
_entity_poly.pdbx_strand_id
1 'polypeptide(L)'
;MLFKREKEVTRVDISSYSVRIQFNQHQHLLKKIDIIEIGEQDLKYLCAMRPYVQQHIEELVDAFYSAIGKEPSLVAIINQHSSVERLKITLRKHIIEMFAGTLDDMYFETRRRIAQVHVHIGLQSPWYIASFQQLFVGLVALVWRYIPHEEDRKYMIEAISKISNFEQQIVLEEFETIVEHLKENMESNKQKITQTVVETSESLAAISEETNASFQVLNDQANELKGLAESATAYSLEVEQKALQGHQYIESHVQNMDSIEGSVHAIVDDIQCLVQLSRQMGDIIGIVEAIANQTNLLSLNAAIEAARAGEYGKGFAVVAAEVRKLSEQTKESTASVSELLKNTTTYIDHLESRLQHILDGVKQGSSSTAETAQQFTVILEAVHQSKEQNELMGKHLGVVSDTMCDISKAFGEVVYSADNLANLAGDLDIAK
;
A
#
# COMPACT_ATOMS: atom_id res chain seq x y z
N MET A 1 72.02 17.58 87.81
CA MET A 1 70.94 18.09 86.94
C MET A 1 71.58 18.59 85.65
N LEU A 2 71.48 17.81 84.56
CA LEU A 2 71.97 18.19 83.23
C LEU A 2 70.85 18.95 82.51
N PHE A 3 70.97 20.27 82.42
CA PHE A 3 70.10 21.12 81.59
C PHE A 3 70.39 20.82 80.11
N LYS A 4 69.38 20.28 79.41
CA LYS A 4 69.36 20.17 77.95
C LYS A 4 69.34 21.58 77.35
N ARG A 5 70.32 21.89 76.50
CA ARG A 5 70.28 23.03 75.57
C ARG A 5 69.12 22.80 74.58
N GLU A 6 68.10 23.63 74.61
CA GLU A 6 67.11 23.70 73.53
C GLU A 6 67.82 24.23 72.28
N LYS A 7 67.76 23.47 71.18
CA LYS A 7 68.18 23.96 69.85
C LYS A 7 67.14 24.98 69.40
N GLU A 8 67.53 26.23 69.13
CA GLU A 8 66.70 27.16 68.38
C GLU A 8 66.34 26.52 67.04
N VAL A 9 65.04 26.36 66.81
CA VAL A 9 64.50 25.81 65.57
C VAL A 9 64.42 26.93 64.55
N THR A 10 65.12 26.80 63.42
CA THR A 10 65.15 27.80 62.35
C THR A 10 63.80 27.91 61.65
N ARG A 11 63.34 29.14 61.40
CA ARG A 11 62.14 29.44 60.59
C ARG A 11 62.32 29.05 59.13
N VAL A 12 61.22 28.78 58.43
CA VAL A 12 61.16 28.57 56.99
C VAL A 12 61.47 29.89 56.28
N ASP A 13 62.49 29.91 55.42
CA ASP A 13 62.76 31.07 54.57
C ASP A 13 61.77 31.13 53.40
N ILE A 14 60.80 32.04 53.53
CA ILE A 14 59.80 32.30 52.50
C ILE A 14 60.15 33.50 51.59
N SER A 15 61.23 34.22 51.88
CA SER A 15 61.56 35.49 51.21
C SER A 15 62.04 35.32 49.78
N SER A 16 62.58 34.14 49.46
CA SER A 16 63.13 33.76 48.15
C SER A 16 62.07 33.37 47.12
N TYR A 17 60.80 33.17 47.52
CA TYR A 17 59.72 32.78 46.61
C TYR A 17 59.04 33.99 45.97
N SER A 18 59.02 34.01 44.64
CA SER A 18 58.17 34.91 43.86
C SER A 18 56.80 34.27 43.66
N VAL A 19 55.74 35.03 43.93
CA VAL A 19 54.34 34.58 43.83
C VAL A 19 53.52 35.60 43.07
N ARG A 20 52.36 35.19 42.55
CA ARG A 20 51.50 36.04 41.74
C ARG A 20 50.02 35.74 41.98
N ILE A 21 49.24 36.79 42.17
CA ILE A 21 47.77 36.75 42.12
C ILE A 21 47.35 37.73 41.03
N GLN A 22 46.86 37.23 39.89
CA GLN A 22 46.48 38.07 38.76
C GLN A 22 45.39 37.41 37.90
N PHE A 23 44.16 37.90 38.00
CA PHE A 23 43.05 37.52 37.14
C PHE A 23 42.64 38.69 36.25
N ASN A 24 42.84 38.57 34.94
CA ASN A 24 42.49 39.61 33.98
C ASN A 24 41.08 39.41 33.42
N GLN A 25 40.71 38.16 33.12
CA GLN A 25 39.41 37.81 32.56
C GLN A 25 38.38 37.53 33.65
N HIS A 26 38.84 36.97 34.78
CA HIS A 26 37.97 36.50 35.87
C HIS A 26 38.07 37.35 37.14
N GLN A 27 37.92 38.68 37.00
CA GLN A 27 38.11 39.62 38.11
C GLN A 27 37.20 39.37 39.33
N HIS A 28 36.04 38.72 39.14
CA HIS A 28 35.15 38.35 40.25
C HIS A 28 35.83 37.39 41.24
N LEU A 29 36.79 36.57 40.79
CA LEU A 29 37.57 35.67 41.65
C LEU A 29 38.46 36.43 42.64
N LEU A 30 38.87 37.66 42.31
CA LEU A 30 39.62 38.51 43.25
C LEU A 30 38.79 38.82 44.50
N LYS A 31 37.47 38.94 44.37
CA LYS A 31 36.57 39.11 45.54
C LYS A 31 36.51 37.85 46.39
N LYS A 32 36.50 36.66 45.77
CA LYS A 32 36.53 35.38 46.49
C LYS A 32 37.85 35.23 47.26
N ILE A 33 38.97 35.56 46.61
CA ILE A 33 40.32 35.59 47.20
C ILE A 33 40.41 36.56 48.38
N ASP A 34 39.82 37.74 48.25
CA ASP A 34 39.75 38.76 49.31
C ASP A 34 38.96 38.25 50.53
N ILE A 35 37.78 37.66 50.32
CA ILE A 35 36.92 37.13 51.40
C ILE A 35 37.61 36.01 52.21
N ILE A 36 38.37 35.14 51.55
CA ILE A 36 39.11 34.05 52.22
C ILE A 36 40.54 34.44 52.62
N GLU A 37 40.90 35.70 52.39
CA GLU A 37 42.18 36.31 52.75
C GLU A 37 43.42 35.55 52.22
N ILE A 38 43.40 35.08 50.96
CA ILE A 38 44.62 34.55 50.33
C ILE A 38 45.51 35.72 49.90
N GLY A 39 46.64 35.89 50.59
CA GLY A 39 47.65 36.88 50.27
C GLY A 39 48.92 36.28 49.67
N GLU A 40 49.86 37.16 49.31
CA GLU A 40 51.20 36.74 48.84
C GLU A 40 51.93 35.87 49.88
N GLN A 41 51.75 36.15 51.17
CA GLN A 41 52.37 35.37 52.24
C GLN A 41 51.89 33.92 52.24
N ASP A 42 50.58 33.68 52.06
CA ASP A 42 50.02 32.33 51.96
C ASP A 42 50.63 31.58 50.76
N LEU A 43 50.69 32.23 49.59
CA LEU A 43 51.30 31.63 48.40
C LEU A 43 52.79 31.29 48.58
N LYS A 44 53.54 32.11 49.31
CA LYS A 44 54.96 31.85 49.60
C LYS A 44 55.13 30.65 50.53
N TYR A 45 54.26 30.49 51.53
CA TYR A 45 54.24 29.28 52.36
C TYR A 45 53.84 28.04 51.56
N LEU A 46 52.89 28.15 50.63
CA LEU A 46 52.56 27.05 49.72
C LEU A 46 53.77 26.66 48.84
N CYS A 47 54.48 27.64 48.26
CA CYS A 47 55.72 27.39 47.53
C CYS A 47 56.77 26.68 48.40
N ALA A 48 56.96 27.11 49.65
CA ALA A 48 57.90 26.49 50.57
C ALA A 48 57.51 25.05 50.93
N MET A 49 56.21 24.72 50.92
CA MET A 49 55.71 23.37 51.17
C MET A 49 55.83 22.44 49.95
N ARG A 50 55.91 23.01 48.74
CA ARG A 50 55.90 22.27 47.48
C ARG A 50 56.92 21.12 47.40
N PRO A 51 58.20 21.26 47.81
CA PRO A 51 59.16 20.15 47.72
C PRO A 51 58.76 18.94 48.57
N TYR A 52 58.20 19.18 49.76
CA TYR A 52 57.69 18.12 50.64
C TYR A 52 56.47 17.44 50.04
N VAL A 53 55.55 18.23 49.45
CA VAL A 53 54.39 17.68 48.74
C VAL A 53 54.83 16.83 47.54
N GLN A 54 55.82 17.29 46.77
CA GLN A 54 56.37 16.54 45.63
C GLN A 54 57.04 15.23 46.07
N GLN A 55 57.81 15.27 47.16
CA GLN A 55 58.48 14.09 47.71
C GLN A 55 57.47 13.05 48.23
N HIS A 56 56.33 13.50 48.78
CA HIS A 56 55.32 12.64 49.41
C HIS A 56 54.02 12.52 48.61
N ILE A 57 54.05 12.84 47.31
CA ILE A 57 52.83 12.90 46.50
C ILE A 57 52.14 11.54 46.34
N GLU A 58 52.92 10.46 46.30
CA GLU A 58 52.38 9.09 46.21
C GLU A 58 51.57 8.72 47.45
N GLU A 59 52.06 9.04 48.64
CA GLU A 59 51.36 8.81 49.92
C GLU A 59 50.01 9.54 49.95
N LEU A 60 49.98 10.81 49.50
CA LEU A 60 48.76 11.62 49.46
C LEU A 60 47.73 11.06 48.48
N VAL A 61 48.17 10.68 47.28
CA VAL A 61 47.29 10.22 46.21
C VAL A 61 46.78 8.80 46.48
N ASP A 62 47.59 7.92 47.05
CA ASP A 62 47.16 6.59 47.48
C ASP A 62 46.13 6.67 48.62
N ALA A 63 46.35 7.55 49.61
CA ALA A 63 45.39 7.80 50.67
C ALA A 63 44.06 8.35 50.13
N PHE A 64 44.12 9.27 49.16
CA PHE A 64 42.94 9.82 48.48
C PHE A 64 42.11 8.70 47.82
N TYR A 65 42.71 7.88 46.95
CA TYR A 65 41.96 6.83 46.26
C TYR A 65 41.56 5.68 47.17
N SER A 66 42.30 5.40 48.24
CA SER A 66 41.88 4.46 49.28
C SER A 66 40.60 4.94 49.98
N ALA A 67 40.46 6.24 50.23
CA ALA A 67 39.25 6.81 50.80
C ALA A 67 38.08 6.82 49.82
N ILE A 68 38.32 7.18 48.54
CA ILE A 68 37.30 7.11 47.48
C ILE A 68 36.82 5.66 47.28
N GLY A 69 37.73 4.68 47.40
CA GLY A 69 37.42 3.26 47.30
C GLY A 69 36.43 2.72 48.34
N LYS A 70 36.12 3.51 49.39
CA LYS A 70 35.12 3.16 50.41
C LYS A 70 33.68 3.34 49.93
N GLU A 71 33.45 4.14 48.89
CA GLU A 71 32.13 4.40 48.32
C GLU A 71 31.99 3.69 46.96
N PRO A 72 31.19 2.61 46.87
CA PRO A 72 31.07 1.81 45.65
C PRO A 72 30.63 2.61 44.43
N SER A 73 29.76 3.61 44.60
CA SER A 73 29.28 4.44 43.48
C SER A 73 30.40 5.25 42.83
N LEU A 74 31.34 5.78 43.62
CA LEU A 74 32.50 6.51 43.11
C LEU A 74 33.49 5.58 42.38
N VAL A 75 33.66 4.36 42.87
CA VAL A 75 34.48 3.34 42.20
C VAL A 75 33.89 2.97 40.84
N ALA A 76 32.55 2.85 40.75
CA ALA A 76 31.87 2.60 39.49
C ALA A 76 32.11 3.72 38.47
N ILE A 77 31.98 4.99 38.88
CA ILE A 77 32.26 6.16 38.03
C ILE A 77 33.71 6.13 37.53
N ILE A 78 34.67 5.85 38.43
CA ILE A 78 36.08 5.75 38.06
C ILE A 78 36.29 4.67 37.02
N ASN A 79 35.77 3.46 37.23
CA ASN A 79 35.97 2.33 36.31
C ASN A 79 35.27 2.51 34.97
N GLN A 80 34.17 3.27 34.93
CA GLN A 80 33.44 3.57 33.70
C GLN A 80 34.21 4.55 32.80
N HIS A 81 34.84 5.57 33.39
CA HIS A 81 35.46 6.66 32.63
C HIS A 81 37.00 6.58 32.62
N SER A 82 37.62 5.81 33.51
CA SER A 82 39.06 5.75 33.70
C SER A 82 39.55 4.54 34.50
N SER A 83 40.75 4.65 35.07
CA SER A 83 41.28 3.75 36.08
C SER A 83 41.96 4.56 37.17
N VAL A 84 42.01 4.02 38.38
CA VAL A 84 42.71 4.64 39.51
C VAL A 84 44.13 5.03 39.11
N GLU A 85 44.90 4.10 38.54
CA GLU A 85 46.30 4.35 38.14
C GLU A 85 46.46 5.51 37.16
N ARG A 86 45.53 5.67 36.20
CA ARG A 86 45.56 6.80 35.27
C ARG A 86 45.19 8.11 35.96
N LEU A 87 44.18 8.10 36.83
CA LEU A 87 43.73 9.29 37.54
C LEU A 87 44.73 9.76 38.60
N LYS A 88 45.51 8.85 39.20
CA LYS A 88 46.64 9.20 40.08
C LYS A 88 47.60 10.16 39.39
N ILE A 89 47.95 9.91 38.12
CA ILE A 89 48.86 10.80 37.36
C ILE A 89 48.31 12.22 37.27
N THR A 90 47.02 12.36 36.94
CA THR A 90 46.38 13.67 36.82
C THR A 90 46.20 14.36 38.17
N LEU A 91 45.87 13.60 39.23
CA LEU A 91 45.70 14.15 40.58
C LEU A 91 47.03 14.61 41.18
N ARG A 92 48.13 13.87 40.95
CA ARG A 92 49.50 14.29 41.34
C ARG A 92 49.81 15.68 40.79
N LYS A 93 49.56 15.87 39.48
CA LYS A 93 49.77 17.16 38.82
C LYS A 93 48.90 18.26 39.45
N HIS A 94 47.60 18.00 39.62
CA HIS A 94 46.66 18.95 40.20
C HIS A 94 47.08 19.40 41.61
N ILE A 95 47.40 18.46 42.51
CA ILE A 95 47.85 18.76 43.86
C ILE A 95 49.13 19.60 43.83
N ILE A 96 50.14 19.22 43.04
CA ILE A 96 51.40 19.98 42.96
C ILE A 96 51.18 21.41 42.46
N GLU A 97 50.24 21.62 41.53
CA GLU A 97 49.90 22.95 41.03
C GLU A 97 49.26 23.86 42.09
N MET A 98 48.55 23.32 43.09
CA MET A 98 48.03 24.11 44.22
C MET A 98 49.16 24.79 45.01
N PHE A 99 50.38 24.23 44.96
CA PHE A 99 51.57 24.74 45.66
C PHE A 99 52.52 25.52 44.73
N ALA A 100 52.08 25.90 43.53
CA ALA A 100 52.93 26.60 42.56
C ALA A 100 53.14 28.09 42.86
N GLY A 101 52.32 28.69 43.74
CA GLY A 101 52.41 30.10 44.13
C GLY A 101 51.91 31.09 43.08
N THR A 102 51.12 30.62 42.10
CA THR A 102 50.52 31.47 41.07
C THR A 102 49.02 31.19 40.97
N LEU A 103 48.21 32.23 41.14
CA LEU A 103 46.77 32.22 40.91
C LEU A 103 46.46 33.19 39.76
N ASP A 104 46.19 32.64 38.57
CA ASP A 104 45.92 33.40 37.36
C ASP A 104 44.77 32.80 36.53
N ASP A 105 44.41 33.47 35.42
CA ASP A 105 43.32 32.99 34.55
C ASP A 105 43.56 31.54 34.07
N MET A 106 44.82 31.13 33.84
CA MET A 106 45.15 29.76 33.44
C MET A 106 44.98 28.74 34.58
N TYR A 107 45.29 29.14 35.81
CA TYR A 107 44.95 28.38 37.01
C TYR A 107 43.45 28.10 37.00
N PHE A 108 42.62 29.15 36.95
CA PHE A 108 41.15 29.01 36.96
C PHE A 108 40.62 28.15 35.81
N GLU A 109 41.01 28.40 34.56
CA GLU A 109 40.50 27.64 33.40
C GLU A 109 40.87 26.15 33.45
N THR A 110 41.95 25.79 34.15
CA THR A 110 42.28 24.39 34.39
C THR A 110 41.31 23.76 35.40
N ARG A 111 40.99 24.45 36.49
CA ARG A 111 40.08 23.98 37.54
C ARG A 111 38.64 23.92 37.03
N ARG A 112 38.26 24.92 36.24
CA ARG A 112 36.99 25.00 35.53
C ARG A 112 36.77 23.78 34.62
N ARG A 113 37.74 23.43 33.78
CA ARG A 113 37.68 22.23 32.93
C ARG A 113 37.58 20.94 33.76
N ILE A 114 38.31 20.86 34.87
CA ILE A 114 38.21 19.72 35.79
C ILE A 114 36.78 19.63 36.36
N ALA A 115 36.19 20.74 36.80
CA ALA A 115 34.82 20.79 37.29
C ALA A 115 33.81 20.28 36.24
N GLN A 116 33.93 20.77 35.00
CA GLN A 116 33.09 20.36 33.88
C GLN A 116 33.16 18.86 33.62
N VAL A 117 34.36 18.26 33.67
CA VAL A 117 34.52 16.81 33.53
C VAL A 117 33.82 16.06 34.67
N HIS A 118 33.93 16.53 35.91
CA HIS A 118 33.29 15.89 37.06
C HIS A 118 31.76 15.94 36.99
N VAL A 119 31.19 17.06 36.54
CA VAL A 119 29.74 17.15 36.29
C VAL A 119 29.33 16.20 35.16
N HIS A 120 30.11 16.15 34.07
CA HIS A 120 29.81 15.31 32.92
C HIS A 120 29.83 13.81 33.23
N ILE A 121 30.70 13.35 34.13
CA ILE A 121 30.73 11.94 34.60
C ILE A 121 29.71 11.65 35.71
N GLY A 122 28.86 12.62 36.06
CA GLY A 122 27.81 12.44 37.07
C GLY A 122 28.33 12.39 38.51
N LEU A 123 29.51 12.92 38.80
CA LEU A 123 29.96 13.06 40.18
C LEU A 123 29.07 14.08 40.88
N GLN A 124 28.59 13.76 42.09
CA GLN A 124 27.80 14.70 42.89
C GLN A 124 28.72 15.62 43.71
N SER A 125 28.34 16.89 43.85
CA SER A 125 29.13 17.89 44.58
C SER A 125 29.48 17.51 46.03
N PRO A 126 28.63 16.82 46.82
CA PRO A 126 29.01 16.41 48.18
C PRO A 126 30.20 15.45 48.20
N TRP A 127 30.30 14.53 47.23
CA TRP A 127 31.42 13.61 47.11
C TRP A 127 32.71 14.32 46.68
N TYR A 128 32.58 15.31 45.81
CA TYR A 128 33.71 16.17 45.44
C TYR A 128 34.27 16.90 46.67
N ILE A 129 33.41 17.54 47.47
CA ILE A 129 33.81 18.22 48.71
C ILE A 129 34.45 17.24 49.71
N ALA A 130 33.85 16.07 49.92
CA ALA A 130 34.36 15.07 50.84
C ALA A 130 35.77 14.57 50.45
N SER A 131 36.08 14.54 49.15
CA SER A 131 37.40 14.13 48.66
C SER A 131 38.52 15.09 49.08
N PHE A 132 38.23 16.40 49.16
CA PHE A 132 39.20 17.40 49.61
C PHE A 132 39.53 17.28 51.10
N GLN A 133 38.62 16.76 51.92
CA GLN A 133 38.90 16.52 53.34
C GLN A 133 40.05 15.51 53.51
N GLN A 134 40.10 14.47 52.69
CA GLN A 134 41.16 13.45 52.76
C GLN A 134 42.51 14.03 52.33
N LEU A 135 42.51 14.83 51.27
CA LEU A 135 43.70 15.56 50.83
C LEU A 135 44.20 16.53 51.90
N PHE A 136 43.29 17.31 52.50
CA PHE A 136 43.61 18.28 53.55
C PHE A 136 44.27 17.61 54.77
N VAL A 137 43.72 16.51 55.27
CA VAL A 137 44.28 15.77 56.41
C VAL A 137 45.70 15.27 56.08
N GLY A 138 45.90 14.72 54.88
CA GLY A 138 47.22 14.27 54.43
C GLY A 138 48.24 15.41 54.36
N LEU A 139 47.85 16.55 53.80
CA LEU A 139 48.70 17.74 53.71
C LEU A 139 49.07 18.29 55.09
N VAL A 140 48.10 18.40 56.01
CA VAL A 140 48.35 18.83 57.39
C VAL A 140 49.31 17.88 58.10
N ALA A 141 49.20 16.56 57.89
CA ALA A 141 50.13 15.59 58.46
C ALA A 141 51.58 15.81 57.97
N LEU A 142 51.77 16.19 56.70
CA LEU A 142 53.10 16.56 56.19
C LEU A 142 53.63 17.83 56.85
N VAL A 143 52.79 18.84 57.08
CA VAL A 143 53.21 20.06 57.79
C VAL A 143 53.72 19.71 59.19
N TRP A 144 52.99 18.89 59.95
CA TRP A 144 53.43 18.45 61.28
C TRP A 144 54.73 17.62 61.27
N ARG A 145 54.96 16.84 60.21
CA ARG A 145 56.14 15.97 60.09
C ARG A 145 57.39 16.72 59.69
N TYR A 146 57.29 17.72 58.81
CA TYR A 146 58.45 18.34 58.16
C TYR A 146 58.70 19.79 58.57
N ILE A 147 57.73 20.48 59.17
CA ILE A 147 57.87 21.89 59.55
C ILE A 147 58.06 22.00 61.07
N PRO A 148 59.29 22.29 61.54
CA PRO A 148 59.59 22.21 62.96
C PRO A 148 59.16 23.46 63.74
N HIS A 149 59.14 24.64 63.10
CA HIS A 149 58.76 25.91 63.73
C HIS A 149 57.23 26.04 63.85
N GLU A 150 56.74 26.43 65.03
CA GLU A 150 55.30 26.41 65.35
C GLU A 150 54.48 27.44 64.55
N GLU A 151 54.95 28.68 64.44
CA GLU A 151 54.23 29.71 63.67
C GLU A 151 54.19 29.35 62.18
N ASP A 152 55.25 28.73 61.65
CA ASP A 152 55.32 28.36 60.24
C ASP A 152 54.34 27.21 59.95
N ARG A 153 54.16 26.28 60.90
CA ARG A 153 53.08 25.27 60.82
C ARG A 153 51.71 25.93 60.75
N LYS A 154 51.45 26.91 61.63
CA LYS A 154 50.17 27.62 61.66
C LYS A 154 49.89 28.28 60.30
N TYR A 155 50.80 29.13 59.82
CA TYR A 155 50.61 29.84 58.56
C TYR A 155 50.51 28.89 57.35
N MET A 156 51.25 27.79 57.35
CA MET A 156 51.19 26.83 56.25
C MET A 156 49.88 26.02 56.25
N ILE A 157 49.36 25.65 57.42
CA ILE A 157 48.04 25.00 57.53
C ILE A 157 46.93 25.97 57.11
N GLU A 158 46.99 27.25 57.52
CA GLU A 158 46.06 28.30 57.09
C GLU A 158 46.09 28.46 55.57
N ALA A 159 47.27 28.58 54.97
CA ALA A 159 47.43 28.69 53.51
C ALA A 159 46.86 27.46 52.77
N ILE A 160 47.12 26.24 53.27
CA ILE A 160 46.57 24.99 52.70
C ILE A 160 45.03 24.96 52.81
N SER A 161 44.48 25.41 53.93
CA SER A 161 43.03 25.48 54.13
C SER A 161 42.39 26.46 53.15
N LYS A 162 42.97 27.66 53.01
CA LYS A 162 42.47 28.70 52.11
C LYS A 162 42.51 28.27 50.64
N ILE A 163 43.63 27.71 50.17
CA ILE A 163 43.72 27.25 48.76
C ILE A 163 42.77 26.08 48.48
N SER A 164 42.62 25.15 49.43
CA SER A 164 41.68 24.04 49.30
C SER A 164 40.23 24.52 49.25
N ASN A 165 39.89 25.57 50.02
CA ASN A 165 38.57 26.20 49.98
C ASN A 165 38.34 26.93 48.65
N PHE A 166 39.33 27.65 48.14
CA PHE A 166 39.24 28.33 46.85
C PHE A 166 39.03 27.36 45.68
N GLU A 167 39.75 26.23 45.66
CA GLU A 167 39.56 25.13 44.71
C GLU A 167 38.12 24.61 44.71
N GLN A 168 37.56 24.36 45.91
CA GLN A 168 36.17 23.91 46.05
C GLN A 168 35.18 24.95 45.54
N GLN A 169 35.39 26.25 45.81
CA GLN A 169 34.50 27.31 45.33
C GLN A 169 34.45 27.40 43.80
N ILE A 170 35.59 27.27 43.12
CA ILE A 170 35.65 27.29 41.64
C ILE A 170 34.83 26.14 41.06
N VAL A 171 34.97 24.95 41.66
CA VAL A 171 34.29 23.76 41.14
C VAL A 171 32.79 23.82 41.41
N LEU A 172 32.37 24.24 42.61
CA LEU A 172 30.95 24.32 42.95
C LEU A 172 30.19 25.32 42.07
N GLU A 173 30.80 26.45 41.71
CA GLU A 173 30.20 27.43 40.80
C GLU A 173 29.91 26.85 39.41
N GLU A 174 30.83 26.04 38.87
CA GLU A 174 30.60 25.35 37.58
C GLU A 174 29.56 24.23 37.70
N PHE A 175 29.53 23.52 38.84
CA PHE A 175 28.47 22.53 39.12
C PHE A 175 27.08 23.15 39.10
N GLU A 176 26.90 24.28 39.80
CA GLU A 176 25.62 24.99 39.85
C GLU A 176 25.20 25.50 38.47
N THR A 177 26.12 26.11 37.73
CA THR A 177 25.85 26.67 36.40
C THR A 177 25.35 25.59 35.41
N ILE A 178 26.02 24.44 35.38
CA ILE A 178 25.65 23.36 34.44
C ILE A 178 24.31 22.73 34.83
N VAL A 179 24.06 22.51 36.12
CA VAL A 179 22.80 21.95 36.60
C VAL A 179 21.62 22.86 36.25
N GLU A 180 21.78 24.18 36.38
CA GLU A 180 20.72 25.13 36.04
C GLU A 180 20.41 25.11 34.54
N HIS A 181 21.44 25.11 33.69
CA HIS A 181 21.25 25.01 32.24
C HIS A 181 20.58 23.69 31.82
N LEU A 182 20.88 22.58 32.51
CA LEU A 182 20.20 21.30 32.27
C LEU A 182 18.71 21.38 32.61
N LYS A 183 18.34 22.03 33.73
CA LYS A 183 16.93 22.21 34.10
C LYS A 183 16.16 23.06 33.09
N GLU A 184 16.74 24.18 32.65
CA GLU A 184 16.12 25.05 31.64
C GLU A 184 15.86 24.30 30.33
N ASN A 185 16.85 23.51 29.88
CA ASN A 185 16.70 22.69 28.67
C ASN A 185 15.62 21.60 28.85
N MET A 186 15.54 20.97 30.03
CA MET A 186 14.50 19.98 30.31
C MET A 186 13.10 20.60 30.30
N GLU A 187 12.93 21.79 30.88
CA GLU A 187 11.64 22.48 30.89
C GLU A 187 11.22 22.93 29.48
N SER A 188 12.17 23.45 28.68
CA SER A 188 11.90 23.79 27.28
C SER A 188 11.50 22.57 26.45
N ASN A 189 12.19 21.43 26.65
CA ASN A 189 11.85 20.20 25.95
C ASN A 189 10.50 19.63 26.40
N LYS A 190 10.17 19.71 27.69
CA LYS A 190 8.84 19.34 28.22
C LYS A 190 7.74 20.11 27.51
N GLN A 191 7.86 21.44 27.41
CA GLN A 191 6.88 22.30 26.73
C GLN A 191 6.71 21.94 25.24
N LYS A 192 7.83 21.71 24.53
CA LYS A 192 7.79 21.29 23.11
C LYS A 192 7.06 19.95 22.94
N ILE A 193 7.35 18.98 23.81
CA ILE A 193 6.68 17.68 23.78
C ILE A 193 5.18 17.86 24.02
N THR A 194 4.78 18.58 25.06
CA THR A 194 3.35 18.84 25.34
C THR A 194 2.65 19.48 24.15
N GLN A 195 3.24 20.52 23.55
CA GLN A 195 2.68 21.19 22.36
C GLN A 195 2.49 20.22 21.20
N THR A 196 3.52 19.45 20.84
CA THR A 196 3.44 18.46 19.75
C THR A 196 2.40 17.39 20.03
N VAL A 197 2.27 16.96 21.29
CA VAL A 197 1.29 15.95 21.70
C VAL A 197 -0.15 16.47 21.55
N VAL A 198 -0.42 17.74 21.90
CA VAL A 198 -1.74 18.36 21.68
C VAL A 198 -2.04 18.48 20.18
N GLU A 199 -1.13 19.05 19.39
CA GLU A 199 -1.32 19.25 17.94
C GLU A 199 -1.54 17.93 17.19
N THR A 200 -0.80 16.88 17.59
CA THR A 200 -0.98 15.54 17.02
C THR A 200 -2.31 14.91 17.44
N SER A 201 -2.78 15.13 18.67
CA SER A 201 -4.09 14.65 19.13
C SER A 201 -5.24 15.30 18.37
N GLU A 202 -5.20 16.62 18.18
CA GLU A 202 -6.20 17.37 17.41
C GLU A 202 -6.23 16.92 15.94
N SER A 203 -5.06 16.76 15.33
CA SER A 203 -4.94 16.27 13.95
C SER A 203 -5.50 14.85 13.81
N LEU A 204 -5.24 13.99 14.80
CA LEU A 204 -5.73 12.62 14.80
C LEU A 204 -7.26 12.54 14.93
N ALA A 205 -7.85 13.40 15.77
CA ALA A 205 -9.30 13.53 15.89
C ALA A 205 -9.95 13.98 14.56
N ALA A 206 -9.39 15.00 13.91
CA ALA A 206 -9.90 15.51 12.63
C ALA A 206 -9.82 14.46 11.52
N ILE A 207 -8.67 13.78 11.38
CA ILE A 207 -8.50 12.68 10.41
C ILE A 207 -9.49 11.56 10.70
N SER A 208 -9.74 11.24 11.98
CA SER A 208 -10.69 10.19 12.33
C SER A 208 -12.13 10.55 11.95
N GLU A 209 -12.55 11.80 12.12
CA GLU A 209 -13.88 12.25 11.69
C GLU A 209 -14.04 12.17 10.17
N GLU A 210 -13.06 12.65 9.42
CA GLU A 210 -13.06 12.60 7.94
C GLU A 210 -13.07 11.15 7.43
N THR A 211 -12.29 10.27 8.06
CA THR A 211 -12.25 8.87 7.67
C THR A 211 -13.58 8.18 7.99
N ASN A 212 -14.20 8.47 9.14
CA ASN A 212 -15.50 7.92 9.50
C ASN A 212 -16.61 8.35 8.51
N ALA A 213 -16.60 9.61 8.08
CA ALA A 213 -17.51 10.09 7.04
C ALA A 213 -17.27 9.36 5.70
N SER A 214 -16.01 9.15 5.34
CA SER A 214 -15.63 8.40 4.13
C SER A 214 -16.13 6.94 4.17
N PHE A 215 -16.08 6.28 5.34
CA PHE A 215 -16.62 4.93 5.49
C PHE A 215 -18.14 4.86 5.35
N GLN A 216 -18.87 5.86 5.84
CA GLN A 216 -20.32 5.91 5.64
C GLN A 216 -20.66 5.97 4.15
N VAL A 217 -19.96 6.82 3.39
CA VAL A 217 -20.13 6.92 1.93
C VAL A 217 -19.80 5.59 1.24
N LEU A 218 -18.70 4.93 1.62
CA LEU A 218 -18.33 3.63 1.05
C LEU A 218 -19.34 2.52 1.38
N ASN A 219 -19.91 2.54 2.58
CA ASN A 219 -20.93 1.59 2.99
C ASN A 219 -22.23 1.77 2.19
N ASP A 220 -22.64 3.03 1.95
CA ASP A 220 -23.81 3.32 1.12
C ASP A 220 -23.59 2.89 -0.33
N GLN A 221 -22.41 3.14 -0.89
CA GLN A 221 -22.02 2.67 -2.22
C GLN A 221 -22.00 1.13 -2.32
N ALA A 222 -21.51 0.44 -1.29
CA ALA A 222 -21.51 -1.02 -1.26
C ALA A 222 -22.94 -1.59 -1.26
N ASN A 223 -23.87 -0.95 -0.53
CA ASN A 223 -25.27 -1.33 -0.53
C ASN A 223 -25.96 -1.06 -1.89
N GLU A 224 -25.65 0.07 -2.53
CA GLU A 224 -26.15 0.37 -3.88
C GLU A 224 -25.67 -0.66 -4.90
N LEU A 225 -24.37 -0.97 -4.90
CA LEU A 225 -23.79 -1.99 -5.77
C LEU A 225 -24.40 -3.37 -5.53
N LYS A 226 -24.78 -3.69 -4.28
CA LYS A 226 -25.45 -4.95 -3.95
C LYS A 226 -26.84 -5.00 -4.61
N GLY A 227 -27.61 -3.92 -4.50
CA GLY A 227 -28.90 -3.82 -5.18
C GLY A 227 -28.79 -3.91 -6.72
N LEU A 228 -27.71 -3.35 -7.29
CA LEU A 228 -27.42 -3.49 -8.71
C LEU A 228 -27.09 -4.93 -9.11
N ALA A 229 -26.30 -5.65 -8.30
CA ALA A 229 -25.99 -7.06 -8.55
C ALA A 229 -27.23 -7.97 -8.47
N GLU A 230 -28.12 -7.71 -7.51
CA GLU A 230 -29.41 -8.40 -7.40
C GLU A 230 -30.31 -8.12 -8.61
N SER A 231 -30.38 -6.85 -9.04
CA SER A 231 -31.14 -6.45 -10.24
C SER A 231 -30.56 -7.05 -11.53
N ALA A 232 -29.23 -7.10 -11.67
CA ALA A 232 -28.56 -7.72 -12.80
C ALA A 232 -28.81 -9.24 -12.86
N THR A 233 -28.90 -9.90 -11.71
CA THR A 233 -29.27 -11.31 -11.62
C THR A 233 -30.71 -11.54 -12.07
N ALA A 234 -31.64 -10.71 -11.63
CA ALA A 234 -33.04 -10.76 -12.08
C ALA A 234 -33.17 -10.54 -13.60
N TYR A 235 -32.44 -9.56 -14.14
CA TYR A 235 -32.41 -9.31 -15.58
C TYR A 235 -31.81 -10.49 -16.36
N SER A 236 -30.75 -11.11 -15.85
CA SER A 236 -30.14 -12.30 -16.45
C SER A 236 -31.12 -13.47 -16.51
N LEU A 237 -31.96 -13.66 -15.48
CA LEU A 237 -33.04 -14.65 -15.51
C LEU A 237 -34.08 -14.36 -16.59
N GLU A 238 -34.45 -13.09 -16.78
CA GLU A 238 -35.39 -12.71 -17.85
C GLU A 238 -34.79 -12.98 -19.24
N VAL A 239 -33.52 -12.64 -19.47
CA VAL A 239 -32.83 -12.89 -20.74
C VAL A 239 -32.71 -14.39 -21.01
N GLU A 240 -32.38 -15.21 -19.99
CA GLU A 240 -32.37 -16.67 -20.11
C GLU A 240 -33.73 -17.20 -20.57
N GLN A 241 -34.81 -16.77 -19.93
CA GLN A 241 -36.16 -17.20 -20.28
C GLN A 241 -36.50 -16.84 -21.73
N LYS A 242 -36.19 -15.61 -22.16
CA LYS A 242 -36.44 -15.17 -23.54
C LYS A 242 -35.56 -15.91 -24.55
N ALA A 243 -34.31 -16.22 -24.21
CA ALA A 243 -33.42 -17.00 -25.05
C ALA A 243 -33.91 -18.46 -25.21
N LEU A 244 -34.39 -19.08 -24.13
CA LEU A 244 -35.01 -20.41 -24.18
C LEU A 244 -36.27 -20.43 -25.05
N GLN A 245 -37.14 -19.42 -24.91
CA GLN A 245 -38.32 -19.28 -25.77
C GLN A 245 -37.93 -19.09 -27.25
N GLY A 246 -36.91 -18.25 -27.51
CA GLY A 246 -36.37 -18.05 -28.85
C GLY A 246 -35.82 -19.34 -29.46
N HIS A 247 -35.11 -20.14 -28.67
CA HIS A 247 -34.60 -21.44 -29.08
C HIS A 247 -35.74 -22.41 -29.46
N GLN A 248 -36.83 -22.45 -28.68
CA GLN A 248 -38.02 -23.26 -28.99
C GLN A 248 -38.69 -22.82 -30.30
N TYR A 249 -38.80 -21.52 -30.56
CA TYR A 249 -39.35 -21.04 -31.84
C TYR A 249 -38.48 -21.44 -33.02
N ILE A 250 -37.16 -21.41 -32.87
CA ILE A 250 -36.22 -21.85 -33.89
C ILE A 250 -36.32 -23.35 -34.15
N GLU A 251 -36.45 -24.18 -33.11
CA GLU A 251 -36.68 -25.62 -33.26
C GLU A 251 -37.96 -25.91 -34.05
N SER A 252 -39.05 -25.18 -33.77
CA SER A 252 -40.28 -25.23 -34.54
C SER A 252 -40.08 -24.80 -36.00
N HIS A 253 -39.26 -23.78 -36.26
CA HIS A 253 -38.93 -23.35 -37.62
C HIS A 253 -38.12 -24.38 -38.41
N VAL A 254 -37.20 -25.11 -37.77
CA VAL A 254 -36.48 -26.22 -38.42
C VAL A 254 -37.47 -27.28 -38.88
N GLN A 255 -38.38 -27.72 -38.01
CA GLN A 255 -39.41 -28.70 -38.35
C GLN A 255 -40.30 -28.25 -39.51
N ASN A 256 -40.64 -26.96 -39.55
CA ASN A 256 -41.42 -26.38 -40.65
C ASN A 256 -40.64 -26.41 -41.98
N MET A 257 -39.33 -26.11 -41.96
CA MET A 257 -38.49 -26.20 -43.16
C MET A 257 -38.38 -27.62 -43.69
N ASP A 258 -38.19 -28.61 -42.80
CA ASP A 258 -38.17 -30.03 -43.16
C ASP A 258 -39.51 -30.46 -43.80
N SER A 259 -40.64 -30.00 -43.23
CA SER A 259 -41.97 -30.28 -43.79
C SER A 259 -42.19 -29.63 -45.16
N ILE A 260 -41.67 -28.41 -45.39
CA ILE A 260 -41.76 -27.74 -46.68
C ILE A 260 -40.87 -28.48 -47.69
N GLU A 261 -39.64 -28.86 -47.33
CA GLU A 261 -38.75 -29.64 -48.19
C GLU A 261 -39.40 -30.95 -48.64
N GLY A 262 -40.02 -31.68 -47.72
CA GLY A 262 -40.76 -32.91 -48.03
C GLY A 262 -41.96 -32.67 -48.96
N SER A 263 -42.71 -31.58 -48.74
CA SER A 263 -43.83 -31.21 -49.60
C SER A 263 -43.39 -30.85 -51.01
N VAL A 264 -42.26 -30.14 -51.15
CA VAL A 264 -41.70 -29.77 -52.45
C VAL A 264 -41.20 -31.00 -53.20
N HIS A 265 -40.56 -31.96 -52.53
CA HIS A 265 -40.17 -33.24 -53.14
C HIS A 265 -41.38 -34.01 -53.68
N ALA A 266 -42.48 -34.09 -52.91
CA ALA A 266 -43.71 -34.73 -53.38
C ALA A 266 -44.28 -34.06 -54.65
N ILE A 267 -44.25 -32.72 -54.72
CA ILE A 267 -44.69 -32.00 -55.93
C ILE A 267 -43.75 -32.27 -57.12
N VAL A 268 -42.44 -32.37 -56.89
CA VAL A 268 -41.48 -32.73 -57.94
C VAL A 268 -41.79 -34.12 -58.51
N ASP A 269 -42.10 -35.09 -57.64
CA ASP A 269 -42.50 -36.45 -58.07
C ASP A 269 -43.81 -36.42 -58.89
N ASP A 270 -44.81 -35.64 -58.46
CA ASP A 270 -46.08 -35.46 -59.17
C ASP A 270 -45.88 -34.82 -60.56
N ILE A 271 -44.98 -33.83 -60.69
CA ILE A 271 -44.62 -33.25 -61.98
C ILE A 271 -44.00 -34.29 -62.91
N GLN A 272 -43.09 -35.13 -62.41
CA GLN A 272 -42.46 -36.16 -63.23
C GLN A 272 -43.51 -37.11 -63.82
N CYS A 273 -44.52 -37.46 -63.02
CA CYS A 273 -45.68 -38.22 -63.49
C CYS A 273 -46.48 -37.46 -64.57
N LEU A 274 -46.71 -36.15 -64.38
CA LEU A 274 -47.41 -35.30 -65.34
C LEU A 274 -46.66 -35.20 -66.69
N VAL A 275 -45.33 -35.10 -66.66
CA VAL A 275 -44.47 -35.14 -67.87
C VAL A 275 -44.69 -36.45 -68.63
N GLN A 276 -44.66 -37.57 -67.91
CA GLN A 276 -44.86 -38.89 -68.51
C GLN A 276 -46.25 -39.02 -69.14
N LEU A 277 -47.29 -38.56 -68.44
CA LEU A 277 -48.67 -38.59 -68.95
C LEU A 277 -48.84 -37.69 -70.18
N SER A 278 -48.25 -36.49 -70.18
CA SER A 278 -48.29 -35.56 -71.32
C SER A 278 -47.63 -36.17 -72.56
N ARG A 279 -46.49 -36.86 -72.40
CA ARG A 279 -45.83 -37.60 -73.49
C ARG A 279 -46.72 -38.70 -74.05
N GLN A 280 -47.32 -39.53 -73.19
CA GLN A 280 -48.24 -40.58 -73.62
C GLN A 280 -49.46 -40.03 -74.37
N MET A 281 -50.00 -38.89 -73.92
CA MET A 281 -51.09 -38.21 -74.63
C MET A 281 -50.66 -37.67 -75.99
N GLY A 282 -49.44 -37.13 -76.09
CA GLY A 282 -48.84 -36.72 -77.36
C GLY A 282 -48.77 -37.87 -78.37
N ASP A 283 -48.33 -39.04 -77.93
CA ASP A 283 -48.26 -40.24 -78.76
C ASP A 283 -49.67 -40.66 -79.26
N ILE A 284 -50.67 -40.65 -78.37
CA ILE A 284 -52.05 -40.99 -78.72
C ILE A 284 -52.62 -40.00 -79.75
N ILE A 285 -52.42 -38.69 -79.54
CA ILE A 285 -52.91 -37.66 -80.47
C ILE A 285 -52.24 -37.79 -81.84
N GLY A 286 -50.95 -38.15 -81.89
CA GLY A 286 -50.26 -38.46 -83.15
C GLY A 286 -50.90 -39.65 -83.89
N ILE A 287 -51.30 -40.71 -83.16
CA ILE A 287 -52.02 -41.85 -83.74
C ILE A 287 -53.40 -41.41 -84.27
N VAL A 288 -54.16 -40.63 -83.50
CA VAL A 288 -55.50 -40.15 -83.93
C VAL A 288 -55.40 -39.25 -85.16
N GLU A 289 -54.40 -38.36 -85.22
CA GLU A 289 -54.16 -37.53 -86.40
C GLU A 289 -53.80 -38.38 -87.63
N ALA A 290 -52.98 -39.44 -87.46
CA ALA A 290 -52.68 -40.38 -88.53
C ALA A 290 -53.94 -41.11 -89.03
N ILE A 291 -54.82 -41.56 -88.12
CA ILE A 291 -56.12 -42.18 -88.45
C ILE A 291 -57.02 -41.19 -89.19
N ALA A 292 -57.11 -39.93 -88.74
CA ALA A 292 -57.89 -38.90 -89.38
C ALA A 292 -57.41 -38.62 -90.82
N ASN A 293 -56.09 -38.50 -91.02
CA ASN A 293 -55.50 -38.34 -92.35
C ASN A 293 -55.78 -39.55 -93.27
N GLN A 294 -55.68 -40.78 -92.74
CA GLN A 294 -55.99 -41.99 -93.49
C GLN A 294 -57.48 -42.09 -93.85
N THR A 295 -58.35 -41.72 -92.91
CA THR A 295 -59.81 -41.69 -93.11
C THR A 295 -60.21 -40.65 -94.15
N ASN A 296 -59.55 -39.48 -94.14
CA ASN A 296 -59.72 -38.45 -95.16
C ASN A 296 -59.35 -38.98 -96.55
N LEU A 297 -58.21 -39.67 -96.68
CA LEU A 297 -57.80 -40.30 -97.95
C LEU A 297 -58.77 -41.40 -98.41
N LEU A 298 -59.26 -42.24 -97.49
CA LEU A 298 -60.26 -43.27 -97.79
C LEU A 298 -61.58 -42.65 -98.27
N SER A 299 -62.04 -41.59 -97.60
CA SER A 299 -63.26 -40.87 -97.98
C SER A 299 -63.14 -40.17 -99.34
N LEU A 300 -61.95 -39.65 -99.67
CA LEU A 300 -61.64 -39.07 -100.97
C LEU A 300 -61.72 -40.13 -102.06
N ASN A 301 -61.09 -41.30 -101.84
CA ASN A 301 -61.16 -42.42 -102.76
C ASN A 301 -62.61 -42.90 -102.95
N ALA A 302 -63.38 -42.98 -101.87
CA ALA A 302 -64.80 -43.34 -101.91
C ALA A 302 -65.65 -42.30 -102.67
N ALA A 303 -65.37 -41.00 -102.51
CA ALA A 303 -66.04 -39.94 -103.25
C ALA A 303 -65.73 -40.00 -104.76
N ILE A 304 -64.49 -40.34 -105.14
CA ILE A 304 -64.09 -40.57 -106.54
C ILE A 304 -64.86 -41.76 -107.12
N GLU A 305 -64.93 -42.89 -106.41
CA GLU A 305 -65.64 -44.09 -106.90
C GLU A 305 -67.16 -43.86 -106.97
N ALA A 306 -67.72 -43.12 -106.02
CA ALA A 306 -69.13 -42.71 -106.04
C ALA A 306 -69.46 -41.80 -107.24
N ALA A 307 -68.55 -40.88 -107.61
CA ALA A 307 -68.69 -40.08 -108.83
C ALA A 307 -68.58 -40.92 -110.10
N ARG A 308 -67.74 -41.96 -110.08
CA ARG A 308 -67.52 -42.91 -111.19
C ARG A 308 -68.73 -43.82 -111.45
N ALA A 309 -69.49 -44.16 -110.41
CA ALA A 309 -70.72 -44.96 -110.48
C ALA A 309 -71.96 -44.19 -111.00
N GLY A 310 -71.84 -42.88 -111.28
CA GLY A 310 -72.90 -42.07 -111.89
C GLY A 310 -74.17 -41.98 -111.03
N GLU A 311 -75.35 -42.22 -111.63
CA GLU A 311 -76.65 -42.14 -110.95
C GLU A 311 -76.77 -43.11 -109.75
N TYR A 312 -76.13 -44.29 -109.81
CA TYR A 312 -76.17 -45.31 -108.75
C TYR A 312 -75.27 -44.98 -107.55
N GLY A 313 -74.34 -44.03 -107.69
CA GLY A 313 -73.37 -43.64 -106.65
C GLY A 313 -73.80 -42.46 -105.78
N LYS A 314 -74.93 -41.81 -106.07
CA LYS A 314 -75.36 -40.56 -105.40
C LYS A 314 -75.48 -40.68 -103.88
N GLY A 315 -76.03 -41.79 -103.37
CA GLY A 315 -76.13 -42.03 -101.92
C GLY A 315 -74.76 -42.26 -101.26
N PHE A 316 -73.86 -42.97 -101.94
CA PHE A 316 -72.48 -43.19 -101.47
C PHE A 316 -71.64 -41.90 -101.49
N ALA A 317 -71.87 -41.00 -102.45
CA ALA A 317 -71.18 -39.71 -102.53
C ALA A 317 -71.48 -38.83 -101.31
N VAL A 318 -72.73 -38.83 -100.82
CA VAL A 318 -73.12 -38.10 -99.61
C VAL A 318 -72.43 -38.66 -98.38
N VAL A 319 -72.39 -39.99 -98.22
CA VAL A 319 -71.70 -40.64 -97.09
C VAL A 319 -70.19 -40.36 -97.14
N ALA A 320 -69.56 -40.46 -98.31
CA ALA A 320 -68.14 -40.16 -98.48
C ALA A 320 -67.80 -38.69 -98.16
N ALA A 321 -68.66 -37.74 -98.55
CA ALA A 321 -68.51 -36.33 -98.19
C ALA A 321 -68.66 -36.10 -96.66
N GLU A 322 -69.59 -36.79 -96.01
CA GLU A 322 -69.78 -36.68 -94.55
C GLU A 322 -68.59 -37.29 -93.78
N VAL A 323 -68.07 -38.45 -94.20
CA VAL A 323 -66.87 -39.06 -93.62
C VAL A 323 -65.64 -38.17 -93.82
N ARG A 324 -65.51 -37.54 -95.00
CA ARG A 324 -64.45 -36.58 -95.28
C ARG A 324 -64.50 -35.41 -94.31
N LYS A 325 -65.67 -34.78 -94.21
CA LYS A 325 -65.91 -33.66 -93.28
C LYS A 325 -65.59 -34.05 -91.84
N LEU A 326 -66.01 -35.23 -91.39
CA LEU A 326 -65.72 -35.74 -90.05
C LEU A 326 -64.21 -35.95 -89.82
N SER A 327 -63.49 -36.46 -90.82
CA SER A 327 -62.04 -36.65 -90.73
C SER A 327 -61.27 -35.32 -90.68
N GLU A 328 -61.74 -34.30 -91.41
CA GLU A 328 -61.16 -32.97 -91.41
C GLU A 328 -61.43 -32.23 -90.09
N GLN A 329 -62.65 -32.36 -89.54
CA GLN A 329 -62.98 -31.90 -88.18
C GLN A 329 -62.18 -32.63 -87.10
N THR A 330 -61.94 -33.93 -87.26
CA THR A 330 -61.10 -34.71 -86.33
C THR A 330 -59.66 -34.19 -86.36
N LYS A 331 -59.12 -33.90 -87.55
CA LYS A 331 -57.77 -33.35 -87.72
C LYS A 331 -57.63 -31.97 -87.06
N GLU A 332 -58.60 -31.09 -87.28
CA GLU A 332 -58.64 -29.77 -86.64
C GLU A 332 -58.68 -29.90 -85.11
N SER A 333 -59.53 -30.80 -84.60
CA SER A 333 -59.63 -31.08 -83.16
C SER A 333 -58.32 -31.65 -82.59
N THR A 334 -57.66 -32.59 -83.28
CA THR A 334 -56.36 -33.12 -82.84
C THR A 334 -55.26 -32.06 -82.86
N ALA A 335 -55.29 -31.12 -83.81
CA ALA A 335 -54.35 -30.00 -83.85
C ALA A 335 -54.54 -29.07 -82.64
N SER A 336 -55.79 -28.75 -82.28
CA SER A 336 -56.09 -27.97 -81.07
C SER A 336 -55.64 -28.70 -79.80
N VAL A 337 -55.85 -30.01 -79.69
CA VAL A 337 -55.37 -30.78 -78.52
C VAL A 337 -53.83 -30.82 -78.47
N SER A 338 -53.16 -30.93 -79.62
CA SER A 338 -51.70 -30.87 -79.72
C SER A 338 -51.15 -29.53 -79.23
N GLU A 339 -51.81 -28.42 -79.60
CA GLU A 339 -51.46 -27.09 -79.08
C GLU A 339 -51.66 -26.99 -77.56
N LEU A 340 -52.75 -27.52 -77.02
CA LEU A 340 -52.99 -27.59 -75.57
C LEU A 340 -51.92 -28.43 -74.84
N LEU A 341 -51.49 -29.55 -75.42
CA LEU A 341 -50.41 -30.39 -74.86
C LEU A 341 -49.06 -29.68 -74.87
N LYS A 342 -48.76 -28.93 -75.94
CA LYS A 342 -47.56 -28.10 -76.03
C LYS A 342 -47.55 -27.00 -74.95
N ASN A 343 -48.68 -26.33 -74.78
CA ASN A 343 -48.83 -25.31 -73.73
C ASN A 343 -48.69 -25.95 -72.34
N THR A 344 -49.30 -27.11 -72.10
CA THR A 344 -49.19 -27.87 -70.84
C THR A 344 -47.74 -28.23 -70.53
N THR A 345 -46.98 -28.70 -71.52
CA THR A 345 -45.56 -29.02 -71.37
C THR A 345 -44.74 -27.77 -71.02
N THR A 346 -45.03 -26.63 -71.65
CA THR A 346 -44.38 -25.34 -71.32
C THR A 346 -44.69 -24.92 -69.87
N TYR A 347 -45.93 -25.12 -69.41
CA TYR A 347 -46.29 -24.85 -68.01
C TYR A 347 -45.56 -25.76 -67.03
N ILE A 348 -45.33 -27.03 -67.39
CA ILE A 348 -44.54 -27.96 -66.57
C ILE A 348 -43.10 -27.47 -66.42
N ASP A 349 -42.43 -27.10 -67.52
CA ASP A 349 -41.05 -26.60 -67.50
C ASP A 349 -40.92 -25.37 -66.59
N HIS A 350 -41.90 -24.46 -66.65
CA HIS A 350 -41.97 -23.31 -65.76
C HIS A 350 -42.20 -23.70 -64.30
N LEU A 351 -43.01 -24.72 -64.01
CA LEU A 351 -43.25 -25.19 -62.65
C LEU A 351 -41.98 -25.83 -62.05
N GLU A 352 -41.25 -26.63 -62.84
CA GLU A 352 -39.99 -27.25 -62.44
C GLU A 352 -38.95 -26.19 -62.05
N SER A 353 -38.77 -25.16 -62.89
CA SER A 353 -37.89 -24.03 -62.58
C SER A 353 -38.28 -23.30 -61.30
N ARG A 354 -39.59 -23.08 -61.07
CA ARG A 354 -40.08 -22.43 -59.83
C ARG A 354 -39.85 -23.29 -58.59
N LEU A 355 -40.03 -24.61 -58.69
CA LEU A 355 -39.76 -25.52 -57.57
C LEU A 355 -38.29 -25.59 -57.22
N GLN A 356 -37.40 -25.53 -58.21
CA GLN A 356 -35.96 -25.43 -57.94
C GLN A 356 -35.63 -24.19 -57.13
N HIS A 357 -36.20 -23.02 -57.48
CA HIS A 357 -36.04 -21.81 -56.69
C HIS A 357 -36.60 -21.92 -55.27
N ILE A 358 -37.71 -22.65 -55.07
CA ILE A 358 -38.26 -22.91 -53.74
C ILE A 358 -37.32 -23.80 -52.93
N LEU A 359 -36.76 -24.88 -53.52
CA LEU A 359 -35.77 -25.74 -52.85
C LEU A 359 -34.54 -24.96 -52.41
N ASP A 360 -34.01 -24.09 -53.26
CA ASP A 360 -32.87 -23.24 -52.91
C ASP A 360 -33.23 -22.30 -51.75
N GLY A 361 -34.43 -21.73 -51.76
CA GLY A 361 -34.96 -20.89 -50.67
C GLY A 361 -35.13 -21.65 -49.35
N VAL A 362 -35.60 -22.90 -49.38
CA VAL A 362 -35.72 -23.76 -48.19
C VAL A 362 -34.35 -24.10 -47.62
N LYS A 363 -33.37 -24.45 -48.47
CA LYS A 363 -31.99 -24.69 -48.02
C LYS A 363 -31.38 -23.47 -47.35
N GLN A 364 -31.55 -22.30 -47.94
CA GLN A 364 -31.07 -21.05 -47.35
C GLN A 364 -31.78 -20.75 -46.02
N GLY A 365 -33.10 -20.99 -45.95
CA GLY A 365 -33.89 -20.86 -44.74
C GLY A 365 -33.43 -21.79 -43.62
N SER A 366 -33.18 -23.07 -43.93
CA SER A 366 -32.64 -24.07 -43.01
C SER A 366 -31.27 -23.64 -42.45
N SER A 367 -30.33 -23.23 -43.32
CA SER A 367 -29.00 -22.74 -42.90
C SER A 367 -29.10 -21.53 -41.96
N SER A 368 -29.92 -20.53 -42.31
CA SER A 368 -30.15 -19.34 -41.48
C SER A 368 -30.76 -19.68 -40.12
N THR A 369 -31.69 -20.65 -40.10
CA THR A 369 -32.35 -21.12 -38.87
C THR A 369 -31.35 -21.86 -37.97
N ALA A 370 -30.46 -22.68 -38.54
CA ALA A 370 -29.40 -23.37 -37.81
C ALA A 370 -28.37 -22.40 -37.21
N GLU A 371 -27.94 -21.38 -37.96
CA GLU A 371 -27.07 -20.32 -37.45
C GLU A 371 -27.74 -19.55 -36.30
N THR A 372 -29.03 -19.24 -36.43
CA THR A 372 -29.80 -18.57 -35.36
C THR A 372 -29.91 -19.45 -34.11
N ALA A 373 -30.08 -20.76 -34.26
CA ALA A 373 -30.09 -21.71 -33.13
C ALA A 373 -28.77 -21.68 -32.34
N GLN A 374 -27.64 -21.61 -33.07
CA GLN A 374 -26.31 -21.49 -32.47
C GLN A 374 -26.17 -20.17 -31.69
N GLN A 375 -26.69 -19.05 -32.22
CA GLN A 375 -26.65 -17.76 -31.51
C GLN A 375 -27.40 -17.80 -30.19
N PHE A 376 -28.56 -18.47 -30.12
CA PHE A 376 -29.26 -18.64 -28.85
C PHE A 376 -28.47 -19.46 -27.83
N THR A 377 -27.70 -20.46 -28.27
CA THR A 377 -26.81 -21.24 -27.39
C THR A 377 -25.72 -20.35 -26.79
N VAL A 378 -25.09 -19.50 -27.60
CA VAL A 378 -24.09 -18.53 -27.13
C VAL A 378 -24.70 -17.52 -26.15
N ILE A 379 -25.93 -17.05 -26.40
CA ILE A 379 -26.64 -16.16 -25.47
C ILE A 379 -26.86 -16.84 -24.11
N LEU A 380 -27.29 -18.12 -24.11
CA LEU A 380 -27.51 -18.86 -22.87
C LEU A 380 -26.22 -19.05 -22.06
N GLU A 381 -25.10 -19.35 -22.73
CA GLU A 381 -23.78 -19.44 -22.07
C GLU A 381 -23.36 -18.08 -21.48
N ALA A 382 -23.52 -16.99 -22.23
CA ALA A 382 -23.18 -15.65 -21.76
C ALA A 382 -24.04 -15.23 -20.54
N VAL A 383 -25.32 -15.60 -20.54
CA VAL A 383 -26.23 -15.35 -19.41
C VAL A 383 -25.83 -16.17 -18.18
N HIS A 384 -25.45 -17.44 -18.35
CA HIS A 384 -24.95 -18.26 -17.25
C HIS A 384 -23.70 -17.65 -16.62
N GLN A 385 -22.73 -17.24 -17.45
CA GLN A 385 -21.53 -16.54 -16.98
C GLN A 385 -21.87 -15.22 -16.27
N SER A 386 -22.84 -14.46 -16.78
CA SER A 386 -23.29 -13.22 -16.15
C SER A 386 -23.88 -13.44 -14.76
N LYS A 387 -24.69 -14.49 -14.56
CA LYS A 387 -25.21 -14.86 -13.24
C LYS A 387 -24.10 -15.19 -12.25
N GLU A 388 -23.12 -16.01 -12.66
CA GLU A 388 -21.99 -16.37 -11.81
C GLU A 388 -21.17 -15.13 -11.38
N GLN A 389 -20.94 -14.20 -12.31
CA GLN A 389 -20.27 -12.93 -12.01
C GLN A 389 -21.07 -12.07 -11.01
N ASN A 390 -22.40 -12.01 -11.16
CA ASN A 390 -23.25 -11.25 -10.23
C ASN A 390 -23.26 -11.87 -8.82
N GLU A 391 -23.25 -13.20 -8.71
CA GLU A 391 -23.14 -13.89 -7.42
C GLU A 391 -21.79 -13.65 -6.74
N LEU A 392 -20.69 -13.69 -7.51
CA LEU A 392 -19.36 -13.34 -7.01
C LEU A 392 -19.29 -11.88 -6.56
N MET A 393 -19.89 -10.96 -7.32
CA MET A 393 -20.01 -9.55 -6.93
C MET A 393 -20.72 -9.41 -5.58
N GLY A 394 -21.85 -10.10 -5.38
CA GLY A 394 -22.57 -10.11 -4.11
C GLY A 394 -21.70 -10.58 -2.93
N LYS A 395 -20.88 -11.61 -3.12
CA LYS A 395 -19.93 -12.09 -2.10
C LYS A 395 -18.85 -11.05 -1.79
N HIS A 396 -18.24 -10.45 -2.82
CA HIS A 396 -17.23 -9.41 -2.64
C HIS A 396 -17.76 -8.18 -1.89
N LEU A 397 -18.99 -7.76 -2.20
CA LEU A 397 -19.63 -6.65 -1.49
C LEU A 397 -19.92 -6.98 -0.02
N GLY A 398 -20.24 -8.23 0.30
CA GLY A 398 -20.33 -8.70 1.68
C GLY A 398 -19.00 -8.52 2.43
N VAL A 399 -17.89 -8.97 1.84
CA VAL A 399 -16.55 -8.79 2.42
C VAL A 399 -16.20 -7.31 2.59
N VAL A 400 -16.51 -6.47 1.60
CA VAL A 400 -16.29 -5.01 1.71
C VAL A 400 -17.07 -4.44 2.89
N SER A 401 -18.35 -4.78 3.07
CA SER A 401 -19.15 -4.31 4.20
C SER A 401 -18.56 -4.74 5.55
N ASP A 402 -18.13 -6.00 5.68
CA ASP A 402 -17.48 -6.51 6.90
C ASP A 402 -16.18 -5.75 7.20
N THR A 403 -15.32 -5.53 6.19
CA THR A 403 -14.08 -4.77 6.36
C THR A 403 -14.34 -3.32 6.76
N MET A 404 -15.37 -2.68 6.23
CA MET A 404 -15.75 -1.31 6.63
C MET A 404 -16.19 -1.25 8.10
N CYS A 405 -16.91 -2.27 8.58
CA CYS A 405 -17.29 -2.39 9.99
C CYS A 405 -16.05 -2.50 10.90
N ASP A 406 -15.10 -3.35 10.54
CA ASP A 406 -13.88 -3.54 11.34
C ASP A 406 -12.98 -2.32 11.34
N ILE A 407 -12.87 -1.63 10.20
CA ILE A 407 -12.13 -0.38 10.14
C ILE A 407 -12.83 0.70 10.99
N SER A 408 -14.15 0.82 10.94
CA SER A 408 -14.91 1.75 11.79
C SER A 408 -14.63 1.52 13.29
N LYS A 409 -14.56 0.25 13.74
CA LYS A 409 -14.17 -0.08 15.13
C LYS A 409 -12.74 0.36 15.44
N ALA A 410 -11.79 0.07 14.55
CA ALA A 410 -10.39 0.45 14.73
C ALA A 410 -10.23 1.98 14.84
N PHE A 411 -10.99 2.76 14.06
CA PHE A 411 -10.99 4.21 14.19
C PHE A 411 -11.61 4.70 15.51
N GLY A 412 -12.60 4.00 16.06
CA GLY A 412 -13.06 4.26 17.43
C GLY A 412 -11.94 4.17 18.47
N GLU A 413 -11.02 3.21 18.34
CA GLU A 413 -9.84 3.09 19.22
C GLU A 413 -8.82 4.21 18.99
N VAL A 414 -8.67 4.68 17.75
CA VAL A 414 -7.82 5.83 17.40
C VAL A 414 -8.33 7.11 18.06
N VAL A 415 -9.64 7.37 18.00
CA VAL A 415 -10.25 8.53 18.70
C VAL A 415 -10.00 8.44 20.20
N TYR A 416 -10.23 7.27 20.80
CA TYR A 416 -10.00 7.07 22.23
C TYR A 416 -8.53 7.30 22.60
N SER A 417 -7.60 6.87 21.75
CA SER A 417 -6.17 7.08 21.96
C SER A 417 -5.78 8.56 21.82
N ALA A 418 -6.37 9.28 20.87
CA ALA A 418 -6.17 10.72 20.70
C ALA A 418 -6.65 11.50 21.94
N ASP A 419 -7.82 11.15 22.48
CA ASP A 419 -8.37 11.80 23.67
C ASP A 419 -7.50 11.53 24.92
N ASN A 420 -7.02 10.30 25.09
CA ASN A 420 -6.06 9.97 26.16
C ASN A 420 -4.74 10.75 26.03
N LEU A 421 -4.26 10.90 24.79
CA LEU A 421 -3.02 11.62 24.50
C LEU A 421 -3.17 13.12 24.82
N ALA A 422 -4.30 13.73 24.47
CA ALA A 422 -4.65 15.10 24.83
C ALA A 422 -4.76 15.29 26.35
N ASN A 423 -5.42 14.37 27.05
CA ASN A 423 -5.53 14.40 28.51
C ASN A 423 -4.16 14.29 29.19
N LEU A 424 -3.29 13.38 28.73
CA LEU A 424 -1.92 13.25 29.24
C LEU A 424 -1.09 14.53 29.04
N ALA A 425 -1.26 15.21 27.91
CA ALA A 425 -0.63 16.51 27.67
C ALA A 425 -1.13 17.58 28.65
N GLY A 426 -2.43 17.59 28.94
CA GLY A 426 -3.04 18.46 29.95
C GLY A 426 -2.45 18.24 31.35
N ASP A 427 -2.33 16.98 31.78
CA ASP A 427 -1.75 16.61 33.07
C ASP A 427 -0.27 17.04 33.19
N LEU A 428 0.50 16.95 32.10
CA LEU A 428 1.89 17.40 32.04
C LEU A 428 2.03 18.91 32.22
N ASP A 429 1.05 19.71 31.79
CA ASP A 429 1.06 21.16 31.90
C ASP A 429 0.58 21.64 33.29
N ILE A 430 -0.28 20.86 33.97
CA ILE A 430 -0.76 21.14 35.34
C ILE A 430 0.32 20.84 36.40
N ALA A 431 1.29 19.96 36.12
CA ALA A 431 2.38 19.62 37.05
C ALA A 431 3.48 20.71 37.20
N LYS A 432 3.15 21.98 36.92
CA LYS A 432 3.96 23.17 37.27
C LYS A 432 3.66 23.61 38.69
#